data_AF-A0A0W8IGW9-F1
#
_entry.id   AF-A0A0W8IGW9-F1
#
_cell.length_a   1.000
_cell.length_b   1.000
_cell.length_c   1.000
_cell.angle_alpha   90.00
_cell.angle_beta   90.00
_cell.angle_gamma   90.00
#
_symmetry.space_group_name_H-M   'P 1'
#
loop_
_entity.id
_entity.type
_entity.pdbx_description
1 polymer ?
#
loop_
_entity_poly.entity_id
_entity_poly.type
_entity_poly.pdbx_seq_one_letter_code
_entity_poly.pdbx_strand_id
1 'polypeptide(L)'
;MMVASRAQQVRAAARRRAVQAQEKRRAEEKAREKRCADLGVAVSVALAQRDDAVEHFEQQAGQALDGLIGEGFSVDEAVRWSGVNGLSTKQAQRLRTMARKASSAGRDADTGDNAVRSEPPAAGE
;
A
#
# COMPACT_ATOMS: atom_id res chain seq x y z
N MET A 1 -63.31 3.96 27.45
CA MET A 1 -61.92 3.56 27.14
C MET A 1 -61.81 2.05 27.32
N MET A 2 -61.56 1.27 26.25
CA MET A 2 -61.29 -0.17 26.39
C MET A 2 -59.81 -0.38 26.74
N VAL A 3 -59.53 -0.96 27.90
CA VAL A 3 -58.17 -1.39 28.28
C VAL A 3 -57.85 -2.67 27.50
N ALA A 4 -56.78 -2.66 26.70
CA ALA A 4 -56.35 -3.83 25.91
C ALA A 4 -56.15 -5.05 26.81
N SER A 5 -56.51 -6.24 26.32
CA SER A 5 -56.46 -7.45 27.14
C SER A 5 -55.02 -7.76 27.57
N ARG A 6 -54.83 -8.39 28.74
CA ARG A 6 -53.50 -8.76 29.26
C ARG A 6 -52.65 -9.51 28.22
N ALA A 7 -53.26 -10.40 27.43
CA ALA A 7 -52.59 -11.11 26.35
C ALA A 7 -52.10 -10.17 25.23
N GLN A 8 -52.90 -9.15 24.85
CA GLN A 8 -52.47 -8.14 23.89
C GLN A 8 -51.31 -7.30 24.42
N GLN A 9 -51.34 -6.91 25.69
CA GLN A 9 -50.26 -6.16 26.33
C GLN A 9 -48.96 -6.97 26.39
N VAL A 10 -49.04 -8.26 26.76
CA VAL A 10 -47.88 -9.18 26.78
C VAL A 10 -47.28 -9.35 25.38
N ARG A 11 -48.11 -9.57 24.35
CA ARG A 11 -47.62 -9.69 22.95
C ARG A 11 -46.95 -8.41 22.47
N ALA A 12 -47.51 -7.24 22.77
CA ALA A 12 -46.92 -5.97 22.40
C ALA A 12 -45.55 -5.75 23.10
N ALA A 13 -45.45 -6.10 24.40
CA ALA A 13 -44.19 -6.02 25.13
C ALA A 13 -43.14 -7.00 24.56
N ALA A 14 -43.53 -8.24 24.26
CA ALA A 14 -42.65 -9.24 23.65
C ALA A 14 -42.13 -8.77 22.28
N ARG A 15 -43.01 -8.23 21.42
CA ARG A 15 -42.62 -7.69 20.11
C ARG A 15 -41.65 -6.53 20.24
N ARG A 16 -41.89 -5.58 21.14
CA ARG A 16 -40.96 -4.46 21.40
C ARG A 16 -39.58 -4.95 21.82
N ARG A 17 -39.52 -5.92 22.75
CA ARG A 17 -38.26 -6.53 23.18
C ARG A 17 -37.53 -7.23 22.04
N ALA A 18 -38.26 -7.99 21.23
CA ALA A 18 -37.68 -8.69 20.08
C ALA A 18 -37.10 -7.71 19.04
N VAL A 19 -37.81 -6.63 18.73
CA VAL A 19 -37.34 -5.58 17.81
C VAL A 19 -36.08 -4.91 18.36
N GLN A 20 -36.08 -4.48 19.63
CA GLN A 20 -34.91 -3.87 20.26
C GLN A 20 -33.68 -4.80 20.26
N ALA A 21 -33.88 -6.09 20.53
CA ALA A 21 -32.80 -7.08 20.47
C ALA A 21 -32.25 -7.23 19.05
N GLN A 22 -33.13 -7.24 18.03
CA GLN A 22 -32.72 -7.33 16.63
C GLN A 22 -31.98 -6.07 16.16
N GLU A 23 -32.42 -4.89 16.56
CA GLU A 23 -31.74 -3.62 16.26
C GLU A 23 -30.35 -3.57 16.89
N LYS A 24 -30.22 -3.96 18.17
CA LYS A 24 -28.94 -4.06 18.85
C LYS A 24 -27.99 -5.01 18.12
N ARG A 25 -28.47 -6.19 17.75
CA ARG A 25 -27.69 -7.19 17.01
C ARG A 25 -27.19 -6.66 15.67
N ARG A 26 -28.06 -6.01 14.90
CA ARG A 26 -27.68 -5.38 13.61
C ARG A 26 -26.66 -4.26 13.80
N ALA A 27 -26.81 -3.45 14.84
CA ALA A 27 -25.85 -2.39 15.14
C ALA A 27 -24.46 -2.97 15.53
N GLU A 28 -24.44 -4.03 16.34
CA GLU A 28 -23.20 -4.73 16.72
C GLU A 28 -22.52 -5.38 15.51
N GLU A 29 -23.29 -6.02 14.63
CA GLU A 29 -22.80 -6.64 13.40
C GLU A 29 -22.21 -5.58 12.45
N LYS A 30 -22.91 -4.47 12.22
CA LYS A 30 -22.42 -3.35 11.41
C LYS A 30 -21.15 -2.73 12.01
N ALA A 31 -21.10 -2.56 13.33
CA ALA A 31 -19.92 -2.02 14.00
C ALA A 31 -18.73 -2.99 13.88
N ARG A 32 -18.97 -4.30 13.98
CA ARG A 32 -17.93 -5.32 13.77
C ARG A 32 -17.45 -5.31 12.33
N GLU A 33 -18.35 -5.31 11.35
CA GLU A 33 -18.02 -5.25 9.93
C GLU A 33 -17.16 -4.02 9.61
N LYS A 34 -17.56 -2.84 10.11
CA LYS A 34 -16.76 -1.62 9.97
C LYS A 34 -15.36 -1.78 10.55
N ARG A 35 -15.22 -2.28 11.79
CA ARG A 35 -13.90 -2.51 12.39
C ARG A 35 -13.07 -3.51 11.58
N CYS A 36 -13.67 -4.58 11.07
CA CYS A 36 -12.98 -5.55 10.23
C CYS A 36 -12.52 -4.93 8.91
N ALA A 37 -13.34 -4.10 8.27
CA ALA A 37 -12.98 -3.38 7.06
C ALA A 37 -11.82 -2.41 7.32
N ASP A 38 -11.90 -1.60 8.37
CA ASP A 38 -10.86 -0.64 8.74
C ASP A 38 -9.52 -1.35 9.06
N LEU A 39 -9.57 -2.49 9.78
CA LEU A 39 -8.39 -3.32 10.04
C LEU A 39 -7.82 -3.96 8.76
N GLY A 40 -8.67 -4.42 7.85
CA GLY A 40 -8.25 -4.97 6.56
C GLY A 40 -7.48 -3.94 5.73
N VAL A 41 -8.00 -2.71 5.64
CA VAL A 41 -7.30 -1.59 4.98
C VAL A 41 -5.96 -1.31 5.66
N ALA A 42 -5.91 -1.26 6.99
CA ALA A 42 -4.67 -1.02 7.72
C ALA A 42 -3.60 -2.09 7.43
N VAL A 43 -3.98 -3.37 7.36
CA VAL A 43 -3.07 -4.46 6.99
C VAL A 43 -2.55 -4.28 5.57
N SER A 44 -3.44 -4.01 4.61
CA SER A 44 -3.04 -3.80 3.20
C SER A 44 -2.06 -2.62 3.06
N VAL A 45 -2.33 -1.50 3.72
CA VAL A 45 -1.43 -0.33 3.69
C VAL A 45 -0.08 -0.65 4.33
N ALA A 46 -0.06 -1.31 5.48
CA ALA A 46 1.19 -1.66 6.16
C ALA A 46 2.06 -2.62 5.31
N LEU A 47 1.45 -3.59 4.63
CA LEU A 47 2.16 -4.49 3.72
C LEU A 47 2.69 -3.76 2.49
N ALA A 48 1.89 -2.88 1.89
CA ALA A 48 2.34 -2.08 0.75
C ALA A 48 3.52 -1.16 1.11
N GLN A 49 3.46 -0.49 2.26
CA GLN A 49 4.56 0.35 2.76
C GLN A 49 5.82 -0.47 3.07
N ARG A 50 5.67 -1.67 3.62
CA ARG A 50 6.80 -2.57 3.85
C ARG A 50 7.44 -2.96 2.53
N ASP A 51 6.64 -3.37 1.55
CA ASP A 51 7.15 -3.84 0.26
C ASP A 51 7.84 -2.70 -0.50
N ASP A 52 7.31 -1.48 -0.44
CA ASP A 52 7.94 -0.26 -0.96
C ASP A 52 9.29 0.03 -0.27
N ALA A 53 9.33 -0.03 1.06
CA ALA A 53 10.58 0.17 1.81
C ALA A 53 11.63 -0.90 1.49
N VAL A 54 11.21 -2.16 1.36
CA VAL A 54 12.09 -3.26 0.93
C VAL A 54 12.65 -2.98 -0.47
N GLU A 55 11.79 -2.61 -1.42
CA GLU A 55 12.22 -2.30 -2.78
C GLU A 55 13.22 -1.13 -2.80
N HIS A 56 12.94 -0.06 -2.06
CA HIS A 56 13.84 1.09 -1.92
C HIS A 56 15.22 0.67 -1.40
N PHE A 57 15.29 -0.14 -0.34
CA PHE A 57 16.59 -0.61 0.18
C PHE A 57 17.27 -1.64 -0.73
N GLU A 58 16.52 -2.48 -1.45
CA GLU A 58 17.07 -3.37 -2.48
C GLU A 58 17.73 -2.56 -3.61
N GLN A 59 17.10 -1.46 -4.03
CA GLN A 59 17.65 -0.54 -5.04
C GLN A 59 18.94 0.14 -4.52
N GLN A 60 18.94 0.67 -3.29
CA GLN A 60 20.14 1.28 -2.70
C GLN A 60 21.30 0.28 -2.58
N ALA A 61 21.02 -0.96 -2.16
CA ALA A 61 22.04 -2.02 -2.12
C ALA A 61 22.59 -2.32 -3.52
N GLY A 62 21.72 -2.36 -4.54
CA GLY A 62 22.13 -2.53 -5.94
C GLY A 62 23.01 -1.39 -6.45
N GLN A 63 22.71 -0.14 -6.07
CA GLN A 63 23.54 1.03 -6.41
C GLN A 63 24.92 0.95 -5.76
N ALA A 64 25.00 0.57 -4.47
CA ALA A 64 26.27 0.38 -3.79
C ALA A 64 27.12 -0.73 -4.44
N LEU A 65 26.50 -1.84 -4.83
CA LEU A 65 27.16 -2.92 -5.58
C LEU A 65 27.68 -2.45 -6.95
N ASP A 66 26.91 -1.64 -7.67
CA ASP A 66 27.38 -1.03 -8.92
C ASP A 66 28.53 -0.04 -8.68
N GLY A 67 28.54 0.67 -7.55
CA GLY A 67 29.64 1.53 -7.11
C GLY A 67 30.95 0.74 -6.93
N LEU A 68 30.91 -0.36 -6.18
CA LEU A 68 32.07 -1.25 -6.03
C LEU A 68 32.59 -1.76 -7.38
N ILE A 69 31.69 -2.10 -8.30
CA ILE A 69 32.10 -2.58 -9.62
C ILE A 69 32.69 -1.44 -10.47
N GLY A 70 32.21 -0.20 -10.29
CA GLY A 70 32.81 1.00 -10.86
C GLY A 70 34.22 1.27 -10.35
N GLU A 71 34.54 0.85 -9.12
CA GLU A 71 35.90 0.87 -8.55
C GLU A 71 36.81 -0.27 -9.08
N GLY A 72 36.27 -1.16 -9.91
CA GLY A 72 37.03 -2.24 -10.56
C GLY A 72 36.89 -3.62 -9.91
N PHE A 73 36.08 -3.76 -8.86
CA PHE A 73 35.80 -5.06 -8.27
C PHE A 73 34.91 -5.92 -9.19
N SER A 74 35.18 -7.23 -9.24
CA SER A 74 34.21 -8.19 -9.79
C SER A 74 32.98 -8.31 -8.87
N VAL A 75 31.89 -8.90 -9.38
CA VAL A 75 30.66 -9.10 -8.58
C VAL A 75 30.92 -9.95 -7.32
N ASP A 76 31.76 -10.96 -7.45
CA ASP A 76 32.11 -11.88 -6.37
C ASP A 76 32.98 -11.20 -5.30
N GLU A 77 33.90 -10.32 -5.72
CA GLU A 77 34.66 -9.48 -4.80
C GLU A 77 33.77 -8.45 -4.11
N ALA A 78 32.86 -7.80 -4.83
CA ALA A 78 31.91 -6.86 -4.25
C ALA A 78 31.02 -7.52 -3.18
N VAL A 79 30.58 -8.76 -3.42
CA VAL A 79 29.85 -9.56 -2.43
C VAL A 79 30.72 -9.85 -1.20
N ARG A 80 31.97 -10.31 -1.38
CA ARG A 80 32.89 -10.51 -0.26
C ARG A 80 33.14 -9.22 0.52
N TRP A 81 33.34 -8.12 -0.16
CA TRP A 81 33.63 -6.82 0.45
C TRP A 81 32.45 -6.27 1.24
N SER A 82 31.22 -6.57 0.81
CA SER A 82 30.01 -6.22 1.55
C SER A 82 29.92 -6.87 2.93
N GLY A 83 30.61 -8.00 3.17
CA GLY A 83 30.56 -8.73 4.43
C GLY A 83 29.20 -9.33 4.78
N VAL A 84 28.23 -9.33 3.85
CA VAL A 84 26.87 -9.82 4.10
C VAL A 84 26.82 -11.33 4.02
N ASN A 85 26.53 -11.97 5.16
CA ASN A 85 26.36 -13.41 5.23
C ASN A 85 25.15 -13.87 4.39
N GLY A 86 25.37 -14.89 3.55
CA GLY A 86 24.31 -15.48 2.72
C GLY A 86 23.95 -14.68 1.46
N LEU A 87 24.64 -13.57 1.17
CA LEU A 87 24.48 -12.87 -0.11
C LEU A 87 25.21 -13.63 -1.21
N SER A 88 24.45 -14.24 -2.13
CA SER A 88 25.02 -14.89 -3.31
C SER A 88 25.29 -13.89 -4.44
N THR A 89 26.21 -14.23 -5.35
CA THR A 89 26.48 -13.46 -6.57
C THR A 89 25.22 -13.27 -7.43
N LYS A 90 24.33 -14.28 -7.48
CA LYS A 90 23.04 -14.19 -8.18
C LYS A 90 22.11 -13.16 -7.55
N GLN A 91 22.01 -13.12 -6.22
CA GLN A 91 21.23 -12.10 -5.51
C GLN A 91 21.83 -10.71 -5.74
N ALA A 92 23.16 -10.56 -5.66
CA ALA A 92 23.84 -9.31 -5.96
C ALA A 92 23.55 -8.80 -7.39
N GLN A 93 23.56 -9.69 -8.39
CA GLN A 93 23.18 -9.34 -9.76
C GLN A 93 21.70 -8.90 -9.87
N ARG A 94 20.77 -9.55 -9.15
CA ARG A 94 19.36 -9.14 -9.11
C ARG A 94 19.21 -7.73 -8.54
N LEU A 95 19.86 -7.42 -7.42
CA LEU A 95 19.82 -6.10 -6.79
C LEU A 95 20.35 -5.01 -7.73
N ARG A 96 21.49 -5.26 -8.41
CA ARG A 96 22.03 -4.35 -9.42
C ARG A 96 21.07 -4.12 -10.59
N THR A 97 20.41 -5.18 -11.06
CA THR A 97 19.43 -5.08 -12.15
C THR A 97 18.23 -4.22 -11.73
N MET A 98 17.76 -4.36 -10.48
CA MET A 98 16.70 -3.52 -9.93
C MET A 98 17.11 -2.06 -9.84
N ALA A 99 18.30 -1.77 -9.31
CA ALA A 99 18.85 -0.42 -9.23
C ALA A 99 18.90 0.26 -10.62
N ARG A 100 19.38 -0.45 -11.64
CA ARG A 100 19.46 0.07 -13.02
C ARG A 100 18.09 0.35 -13.62
N LYS A 101 17.10 -0.53 -13.36
CA LYS A 101 15.72 -0.37 -13.82
C LYS A 101 15.05 0.84 -13.14
N ALA A 102 15.29 1.05 -11.85
CA ALA A 102 14.80 2.22 -11.14
C ALA A 102 15.39 3.52 -11.73
N SER A 103 16.69 3.52 -12.03
CA SER A 103 17.37 4.66 -12.69
C SER A 103 16.90 4.91 -14.13
N SER A 104 16.38 3.91 -14.86
CA SER A 104 15.74 4.16 -16.16
C SER A 104 14.32 4.70 -16.00
N ALA A 105 13.53 4.16 -15.08
CA ALA A 105 12.15 4.60 -14.86
C ALA A 105 12.05 6.06 -14.40
N GLY A 106 13.01 6.54 -13.58
CA GLY A 106 13.05 7.95 -13.17
C GLY A 106 13.37 8.93 -14.32
N ARG A 107 14.08 8.48 -15.36
CA ARG A 107 14.43 9.33 -16.52
C ARG A 107 13.27 9.50 -17.50
N ASP A 108 12.43 8.46 -17.65
CA ASP A 108 11.27 8.51 -18.52
C ASP A 108 10.15 9.41 -17.97
N ALA A 109 10.06 9.58 -16.64
CA ALA A 109 9.07 10.44 -15.99
C ALA A 109 9.39 11.95 -16.12
N ASP A 110 10.67 12.34 -16.25
CA ASP A 110 11.12 13.74 -16.32
C ASP A 110 10.92 14.39 -17.70
N THR A 111 10.83 13.59 -18.77
CA THR A 111 10.73 14.10 -20.15
C THR A 111 9.30 14.50 -20.56
N GLY A 112 8.29 14.28 -19.71
CA GLY A 112 6.87 14.34 -20.08
C GLY A 112 6.13 15.68 -19.97
N ASP A 113 6.70 16.74 -19.35
CA ASP A 113 5.89 17.92 -18.94
C ASP A 113 6.36 19.29 -19.46
N ASN A 114 7.31 19.36 -20.41
CA ASN A 114 7.81 20.64 -20.93
C ASN A 114 7.67 20.81 -22.45
N ALA A 115 6.52 20.45 -23.01
CA ALA A 115 6.15 20.82 -24.37
C ALA A 115 4.70 21.27 -24.42
N VAL A 116 4.48 22.48 -24.95
CA VAL A 116 3.20 23.09 -25.34
C VAL A 116 2.49 23.91 -24.26
N ARG A 117 2.99 25.15 -24.04
CA ARG A 117 2.17 26.38 -24.14
C ARG A 117 3.03 27.54 -24.63
N SER A 118 3.15 27.66 -25.95
CA SER A 118 3.51 28.91 -26.60
C SER A 118 2.39 29.23 -27.58
N GLU A 119 1.36 29.90 -27.09
CA GLU A 119 0.33 30.49 -27.95
C GLU A 119 0.95 31.65 -28.75
N PRO A 120 0.76 31.71 -30.08
CA PRO A 120 1.23 32.83 -30.89
C PRO A 120 0.33 34.07 -30.67
N PRO A 121 0.87 35.30 -30.78
CA PRO A 121 0.11 36.52 -30.52
C PRO A 121 -0.95 36.76 -31.60
N ALA A 122 -2.18 36.99 -31.18
CA ALA A 122 -3.30 37.34 -32.04
C ALA A 122 -3.06 38.71 -32.70
N ALA A 123 -3.12 38.74 -34.03
CA ALA A 123 -3.17 39.97 -34.81
C ALA A 123 -4.55 40.63 -34.64
N GLY A 124 -4.55 41.94 -34.37
CA GLY A 124 -5.76 42.75 -34.29
C GLY A 124 -6.26 43.18 -35.67
N GLU A 125 -7.58 43.38 -35.74
CA GLU A 125 -8.29 44.22 -36.71
C GLU A 125 -9.27 45.11 -35.95
#